data_AF-A0AAE1YIK9-F1
#
_entry.id   AF-A0AAE1YIK9-F1
#
_cell.length_a   1.000
_cell.length_b   1.000
_cell.length_c   1.000
_cell.angle_alpha   90.00
_cell.angle_beta   90.00
_cell.angle_gamma   90.00
#
_symmetry.space_group_name_H-M   'P 1'
#
loop_
_entity.id
_entity.type
_entity.pdbx_description
1 polymer ?
#
loop_
_entity_poly.entity_id
_entity_poly.type
_entity_poly.pdbx_seq_one_letter_code
_entity_poly.pdbx_strand_id
1 'polypeptide(L)'
;MEELLYDVPGSSGILDCPLLLMQVTRLRCGGFIFALRLNHTMSDAFGLFRFLSTVAELAHGAEIPSILPVWQRHLLSARDPPHVSYTHHEYDIIPDTNAKTLIPLDHMVQRSIFFGPAEISALRHRLSPHLRRCTTFELLAACIWRCRTIALSPHPDDEVRILCFVNGRRLFNPPLPAGYYGNAVATPVAISTAGNLCKQPLDFALELVIKTKSKVTEEYIKSAADLMVMRGRPHFTVVRTYVVSDLAHAGHVDLDYGWGTPVYSGPTKGGVGVVPGLLSFHIPVKNNKGDRGILVPIWLPANAMEVFVKEVEKMVKKDDDIDLSVAAKSPISIHSARL
;
A
#
# COMPACT_ATOMS: atom_id res chain seq x y z
N MET A 1 3.01 19.61 6.72
CA MET A 1 3.26 18.17 6.95
C MET A 1 4.70 17.89 7.39
N GLU A 2 5.70 18.57 6.81
CA GLU A 2 7.07 18.61 7.38
C GLU A 2 7.10 19.17 8.81
N GLU A 3 6.05 19.92 9.20
CA GLU A 3 5.83 20.40 10.57
C GLU A 3 5.24 19.35 11.54
N LEU A 4 4.79 18.17 11.05
CA LEU A 4 4.07 17.20 11.88
C LEU A 4 4.98 16.14 12.51
N LEU A 5 6.10 15.85 11.87
CA LEU A 5 7.16 15.00 12.38
C LEU A 5 8.49 15.68 12.06
N TYR A 6 9.20 16.06 13.10
CA TYR A 6 10.51 16.69 13.00
C TYR A 6 11.52 15.68 12.43
N ASP A 7 12.17 16.03 11.33
CA ASP A 7 13.24 15.23 10.75
C ASP A 7 14.52 15.41 11.57
N VAL A 8 14.73 14.50 12.53
CA VAL A 8 15.91 14.52 13.40
C VAL A 8 17.16 14.33 12.54
N PRO A 9 18.15 15.26 12.56
CA PRO A 9 19.38 15.12 11.81
C PRO A 9 20.07 13.78 12.09
N GLY A 10 20.53 13.10 11.03
CA GLY A 10 21.16 11.78 11.14
C GLY A 10 20.20 10.58 11.24
N SER A 11 18.88 10.80 11.21
CA SER A 11 17.89 9.71 11.31
C SER A 11 17.43 9.09 9.97
N SER A 12 18.03 9.52 8.85
CA SER A 12 17.71 9.05 7.49
C SER A 12 18.56 7.87 7.00
N GLY A 13 19.53 7.42 7.80
CA GLY A 13 20.37 6.29 7.49
C GLY A 13 19.65 4.93 7.59
N ILE A 14 20.37 3.88 7.19
CA ILE A 14 20.00 2.48 7.48
C ILE A 14 20.81 1.97 8.68
N LEU A 15 22.10 2.30 8.69
CA LEU A 15 23.06 2.01 9.76
C LEU A 15 23.32 3.29 10.56
N ASP A 16 23.77 3.12 11.80
CA ASP A 16 24.18 4.22 12.70
C ASP A 16 23.11 5.31 12.90
N CYS A 17 21.84 4.92 12.83
CA CYS A 17 20.69 5.80 12.98
C CYS A 17 19.70 5.25 14.03
N PRO A 18 18.83 6.09 14.61
CA PRO A 18 17.77 5.63 15.51
C PRO A 18 16.84 4.60 14.84
N LEU A 19 16.47 3.55 15.57
CA LEU A 19 15.53 2.53 15.08
C LEU A 19 14.08 3.01 15.10
N LEU A 20 13.74 3.84 16.10
CA LEU A 20 12.41 4.37 16.30
C LEU A 20 12.52 5.80 16.84
N LEU A 21 11.74 6.71 16.28
CA LEU A 21 11.48 8.04 16.83
C LEU A 21 9.98 8.18 17.03
N MET A 22 9.59 8.79 18.14
CA MET A 22 8.20 9.08 18.47
C MET A 22 8.08 10.56 18.81
N GLN A 23 7.05 11.21 18.28
CA GLN A 23 6.75 12.61 18.53
C GLN A 23 5.27 12.77 18.87
N VAL A 24 4.98 13.54 19.92
CA VAL A 24 3.63 13.94 20.29
C VAL A 24 3.48 15.44 20.10
N THR A 25 2.65 15.83 19.14
CA THR A 25 2.36 17.24 18.84
C THR A 25 0.97 17.59 19.37
N ARG A 26 0.88 18.45 20.38
CA ARG A 26 -0.40 18.93 20.92
C ARG A 26 -0.97 20.03 20.02
N LEU A 27 -2.24 19.91 19.67
CA LEU A 27 -2.96 20.87 18.84
C LEU A 27 -3.73 21.87 19.71
N ARG A 28 -3.97 23.08 19.17
CA ARG A 28 -4.70 24.13 19.89
C ARG A 28 -6.13 23.74 20.27
N CYS A 29 -6.74 22.80 19.55
CA CYS A 29 -8.07 22.28 19.84
C CYS A 29 -8.11 21.24 20.97
N GLY A 30 -6.98 20.95 21.62
CA GLY A 30 -6.88 19.94 22.69
C GLY A 30 -6.62 18.52 22.17
N GLY A 31 -6.74 18.27 20.86
CA GLY A 31 -6.28 17.03 20.23
C GLY A 31 -4.75 16.94 20.18
N PHE A 32 -4.23 15.80 19.75
CA PHE A 32 -2.80 15.61 19.52
C PHE A 32 -2.54 14.73 18.29
N ILE A 33 -1.32 14.82 17.77
CA ILE A 33 -0.80 13.95 16.73
C ILE A 33 0.27 13.09 17.36
N PHE A 34 0.12 11.77 17.23
CA PHE A 34 1.15 10.79 17.58
C PHE A 34 1.85 10.37 16.28
N ALA A 35 3.06 10.86 16.07
CA ALA A 35 3.85 10.60 14.88
C ALA A 35 5.04 9.69 15.21
N LEU A 36 5.38 8.80 14.27
CA LEU A 36 6.48 7.86 14.43
C LEU A 36 7.35 7.80 13.18
N ARG A 37 8.64 7.57 13.38
CA ARG A 37 9.59 7.17 12.34
C ARG A 37 10.19 5.83 12.74
N LEU A 38 10.09 4.84 11.87
CA LEU A 38 10.63 3.51 12.09
C LEU A 38 11.69 3.21 11.03
N ASN A 39 12.84 2.67 11.44
CA ASN A 39 13.76 2.03 10.53
C ASN A 39 13.13 0.71 10.05
N HIS A 40 12.66 0.69 8.80
CA HIS A 40 11.88 -0.42 8.23
C HIS A 40 12.68 -1.74 8.16
N THR A 41 14.01 -1.74 8.31
CA THR A 41 14.77 -2.98 8.45
C THR A 41 14.38 -3.78 9.70
N MET A 42 13.91 -3.08 10.74
CA MET A 42 13.50 -3.70 12.00
C MET A 42 12.14 -4.40 11.89
N SER A 43 11.16 -3.82 11.22
CA SER A 43 9.81 -4.40 11.14
C SER A 43 9.06 -3.94 9.91
N ASP A 44 8.14 -4.78 9.44
CA ASP A 44 7.09 -4.37 8.51
C ASP A 44 5.94 -3.66 9.25
N ALA A 45 4.91 -3.25 8.50
CA ALA A 45 3.73 -2.61 9.06
C ALA A 45 3.05 -3.47 10.16
N PHE A 46 2.97 -4.79 9.99
CA PHE A 46 2.40 -5.65 11.02
C PHE A 46 3.21 -5.54 12.30
N GLY A 47 4.53 -5.73 12.26
CA GLY A 47 5.38 -5.60 13.44
C GLY A 47 5.28 -4.25 14.13
N LEU A 48 5.19 -3.16 13.35
CA LEU A 48 4.96 -1.82 13.88
C LEU A 48 3.64 -1.70 14.63
N PHE A 49 2.52 -2.13 14.02
CA PHE A 49 1.22 -2.05 14.68
C PHE A 49 1.13 -2.94 15.91
N ARG A 50 1.82 -4.09 15.92
CA ARG A 50 1.96 -4.93 17.12
C ARG A 50 2.64 -4.16 18.25
N PHE A 51 3.73 -3.45 17.97
CA PHE A 51 4.39 -2.57 18.93
C PHE A 51 3.44 -1.47 19.42
N LEU A 52 2.73 -0.79 18.52
CA LEU A 52 1.79 0.27 18.89
C LEU A 52 0.63 -0.23 19.76
N SER A 53 0.08 -1.42 19.48
CA SER A 53 -0.93 -2.05 20.32
C SER A 53 -0.39 -2.38 21.70
N THR A 54 0.84 -2.89 21.81
CA THR A 54 1.49 -3.10 23.11
C THR A 54 1.64 -1.80 23.89
N VAL A 55 2.04 -0.70 23.24
CA VAL A 55 2.13 0.61 23.91
C VAL A 55 0.75 1.06 24.41
N ALA A 56 -0.32 0.80 23.66
CA ALA A 56 -1.69 1.08 24.08
C ALA A 56 -2.10 0.27 25.31
N GLU A 57 -1.84 -1.05 25.33
CA GLU A 57 -2.10 -1.91 26.49
C GLU A 57 -1.40 -1.39 27.75
N LEU A 58 -0.11 -1.06 27.63
CA LEU A 58 0.68 -0.54 28.75
C LEU A 58 0.18 0.83 29.22
N ALA A 59 -0.25 1.70 28.30
CA ALA A 59 -0.85 3.00 28.64
C ALA A 59 -2.16 2.85 29.42
N HIS A 60 -2.90 1.75 29.19
CA HIS A 60 -4.11 1.38 29.94
C HIS A 60 -3.81 0.63 31.26
N GLY A 61 -2.54 0.50 31.65
CA GLY A 61 -2.12 -0.09 32.92
C GLY A 61 -1.89 -1.59 32.88
N ALA A 62 -1.79 -2.21 31.70
CA ALA A 62 -1.34 -3.60 31.62
C ALA A 62 0.10 -3.72 32.15
N GLU A 63 0.37 -4.71 32.99
CA GLU A 63 1.73 -4.97 33.50
C GLU A 63 2.59 -5.74 32.50
N ILE A 64 1.95 -6.57 31.66
CA ILE A 64 2.59 -7.45 30.69
C ILE A 64 1.85 -7.33 29.35
N PRO A 65 2.55 -7.23 28.21
CA PRO A 65 1.92 -7.26 26.89
C PRO A 65 1.13 -8.55 26.68
N SER A 66 -0.05 -8.44 26.07
CA SER A 66 -0.90 -9.59 25.73
C SER A 66 -0.19 -10.63 24.86
N ILE A 67 0.76 -10.17 24.04
CA ILE A 67 1.59 -10.99 23.18
C ILE A 67 3.02 -10.47 23.26
N LEU A 68 3.93 -11.33 23.70
CA LEU A 68 5.33 -11.00 23.85
C LEU A 68 6.04 -10.91 22.49
N PRO A 69 7.00 -9.97 22.32
CA PRO A 69 7.76 -9.84 21.08
C PRO A 69 8.68 -11.04 20.89
N VAL A 70 8.78 -11.53 19.65
CA VAL A 70 9.63 -12.67 19.27
C VAL A 70 10.68 -12.20 18.27
N TRP A 71 11.96 -12.35 18.62
CA TRP A 71 13.07 -11.94 17.76
C TRP A 71 13.28 -12.86 16.55
N GLN A 72 13.49 -14.15 16.81
CA GLN A 72 13.73 -15.29 15.89
C GLN A 72 13.89 -14.98 14.38
N ARG A 73 14.80 -14.07 14.00
CA ARG A 73 15.02 -13.65 12.60
C ARG A 73 15.52 -14.79 11.70
N HIS A 74 16.15 -15.78 12.32
CA HIS A 74 16.65 -16.98 11.66
C HIS A 74 15.54 -17.78 10.95
N LEU A 75 14.28 -17.66 11.37
CA LEU A 75 13.13 -18.31 10.73
C LEU A 75 12.96 -17.91 9.25
N LEU A 76 13.50 -16.77 8.84
CA LEU A 76 13.48 -16.25 7.47
C LEU A 76 14.89 -16.12 6.88
N SER A 77 15.86 -16.89 7.38
CA SER A 77 17.18 -16.96 6.76
C SER A 77 17.12 -17.70 5.43
N ALA A 78 18.02 -17.36 4.52
CA ALA A 78 18.27 -18.16 3.33
C ALA A 78 18.67 -19.59 3.75
N ARG A 79 18.37 -20.55 2.88
CA ARG A 79 18.79 -21.93 3.00
C ARG A 79 20.30 -22.06 2.80
N ASP A 80 20.85 -23.19 3.24
CA ASP A 80 22.24 -23.57 3.02
C ASP A 80 22.30 -24.97 2.39
N PRO A 81 22.66 -25.09 1.10
CA PRO A 81 22.97 -23.99 0.17
C PRO A 81 21.71 -23.21 -0.26
N PRO A 82 21.85 -21.93 -0.65
CA PRO A 82 20.74 -21.16 -1.22
C PRO A 82 20.24 -21.79 -2.53
N HIS A 83 18.93 -21.87 -2.71
CA HIS A 83 18.30 -22.45 -3.90
C HIS A 83 17.10 -21.62 -4.38
N VAL A 84 17.27 -20.83 -5.44
CA VAL A 84 16.18 -20.04 -6.02
C VAL A 84 15.26 -20.95 -6.86
N SER A 85 14.04 -21.21 -6.36
CA SER A 85 13.06 -22.11 -6.96
C SER A 85 11.93 -21.39 -7.71
N TYR A 86 11.88 -20.06 -7.66
CA TYR A 86 10.92 -19.22 -8.39
C TYR A 86 11.61 -18.16 -9.23
N THR A 87 10.96 -17.79 -10.34
CA THR A 87 11.31 -16.56 -11.07
C THR A 87 10.75 -15.35 -10.32
N HIS A 88 11.64 -14.50 -9.82
CA HIS A 88 11.30 -13.29 -9.09
C HIS A 88 11.36 -12.06 -9.99
N HIS A 89 10.30 -11.87 -10.79
CA HIS A 89 10.18 -10.76 -11.73
C HIS A 89 10.22 -9.38 -11.07
N GLU A 90 9.92 -9.32 -9.77
CA GLU A 90 10.04 -8.10 -8.99
C GLU A 90 11.48 -7.58 -8.90
N TYR A 91 12.49 -8.40 -9.19
CA TYR A 91 13.91 -8.01 -9.24
C TYR A 91 14.51 -8.06 -10.65
N ASP A 92 13.67 -8.05 -11.70
CA ASP A 92 14.15 -7.96 -13.07
C ASP A 92 14.87 -6.62 -13.32
N ILE A 93 15.94 -6.65 -14.12
CA ILE A 93 16.62 -5.44 -14.56
C ILE A 93 15.96 -4.97 -15.85
N ILE A 94 15.08 -3.97 -15.77
CA ILE A 94 14.53 -3.31 -16.97
C ILE A 94 15.41 -2.12 -17.35
N PRO A 95 15.91 -2.05 -18.59
CA PRO A 95 16.53 -0.84 -19.10
C PRO A 95 15.48 0.28 -19.23
N ASP A 96 15.75 1.46 -18.66
CA ASP A 96 14.91 2.63 -18.87
C ASP A 96 15.31 3.32 -20.19
N THR A 97 14.96 2.69 -21.32
CA THR A 97 15.31 3.16 -22.67
C THR A 97 14.60 4.45 -23.08
N ASN A 98 13.59 4.88 -22.32
CA ASN A 98 12.80 6.08 -22.60
C ASN A 98 13.01 7.09 -21.47
N ALA A 99 13.94 8.04 -21.60
CA ALA A 99 14.11 9.12 -20.63
C ALA A 99 12.85 9.99 -20.40
N LYS A 100 11.77 9.76 -21.17
CA LYS A 100 10.43 10.35 -20.98
C LYS A 100 9.53 9.59 -19.98
N THR A 101 9.93 8.39 -19.51
CA THR A 101 9.17 7.60 -18.51
C THR A 101 9.50 7.92 -17.05
N LEU A 102 10.51 8.77 -16.80
CA LEU A 102 10.55 9.54 -15.57
C LEU A 102 9.33 10.45 -15.60
N ILE A 103 8.30 10.09 -14.81
CA ILE A 103 7.16 10.94 -14.51
C ILE A 103 7.71 12.35 -14.33
N PRO A 104 7.36 13.35 -15.18
CA PRO A 104 7.82 14.71 -14.99
C PRO A 104 7.47 15.09 -13.56
N LEU A 105 8.49 15.21 -12.71
CA LEU A 105 8.31 15.49 -11.27
C LEU A 105 7.81 16.92 -11.07
N ASP A 106 7.87 17.71 -12.14
CA ASP A 106 7.32 19.03 -12.30
C ASP A 106 5.82 18.98 -11.99
N HIS A 107 5.43 19.63 -10.88
CA HIS A 107 4.03 19.82 -10.47
C HIS A 107 3.26 18.53 -10.15
N MET A 108 3.88 17.65 -9.35
CA MET A 108 3.20 16.50 -8.75
C MET A 108 2.16 16.94 -7.70
N VAL A 109 0.93 16.40 -7.77
CA VAL A 109 -0.18 16.72 -6.86
C VAL A 109 -0.70 15.48 -6.14
N GLN A 110 -0.89 15.58 -4.82
CA GLN A 110 -1.48 14.50 -4.03
C GLN A 110 -2.98 14.69 -3.92
N ARG A 111 -3.74 13.61 -4.15
CA ARG A 111 -5.17 13.52 -3.80
C ARG A 111 -5.44 12.21 -3.07
N SER A 112 -6.32 12.26 -2.08
CA SER A 112 -6.80 11.07 -1.38
C SER A 112 -8.19 10.71 -1.87
N ILE A 113 -8.37 9.48 -2.35
CA ILE A 113 -9.67 8.97 -2.80
C ILE A 113 -10.25 8.06 -1.72
N PHE A 114 -11.47 8.34 -1.29
CA PHE A 114 -12.19 7.49 -0.34
C PHE A 114 -13.12 6.54 -1.09
N PHE A 115 -12.96 5.24 -0.83
CA PHE A 115 -13.83 4.18 -1.32
C PHE A 115 -14.67 3.67 -0.15
N GLY A 116 -15.93 4.12 -0.08
CA GLY A 116 -16.91 3.64 0.87
C GLY A 116 -17.63 2.38 0.39
N PRO A 117 -18.63 1.90 1.16
CA PRO A 117 -19.41 0.73 0.80
C PRO A 117 -20.11 0.87 -0.56
N ALA A 118 -20.58 2.08 -0.91
CA ALA A 118 -21.24 2.36 -2.17
C ALA A 118 -20.29 2.23 -3.36
N GLU A 119 -19.09 2.83 -3.27
CA GLU A 119 -18.09 2.78 -4.34
C GLU A 119 -17.54 1.35 -4.52
N ILE A 120 -17.25 0.64 -3.42
CA ILE A 120 -16.80 -0.75 -3.46
C ILE A 120 -17.90 -1.63 -4.09
N SER A 121 -19.16 -1.41 -3.71
CA SER A 121 -20.28 -2.14 -4.29
C SER A 121 -20.39 -1.86 -5.80
N ALA A 122 -20.34 -0.60 -6.23
CA ALA A 122 -20.39 -0.24 -7.66
C ALA A 122 -19.29 -0.94 -8.46
N LEU A 123 -18.04 -0.93 -7.96
CA LEU A 123 -16.93 -1.64 -8.60
C LEU A 123 -17.18 -3.14 -8.69
N ARG A 124 -17.71 -3.78 -7.64
CA ARG A 124 -18.03 -5.22 -7.66
C ARG A 124 -19.12 -5.57 -8.66
N HIS A 125 -20.10 -4.69 -8.88
CA HIS A 125 -21.19 -4.94 -9.83
C HIS A 125 -20.71 -5.00 -11.27
N ARG A 126 -19.63 -4.26 -11.60
CA ARG A 126 -18.99 -4.27 -12.93
C ARG A 126 -18.22 -5.56 -13.24
N LEU A 127 -17.99 -6.41 -12.24
CA LEU A 127 -17.25 -7.66 -12.41
C LEU A 127 -18.15 -8.80 -12.88
N SER A 128 -17.56 -9.71 -13.66
CA SER A 128 -18.15 -11.02 -13.92
C SER A 128 -18.49 -11.77 -12.62
N PRO A 129 -19.59 -12.55 -12.55
CA PRO A 129 -20.06 -13.18 -11.31
C PRO A 129 -18.99 -13.96 -10.53
N HIS A 130 -18.09 -14.66 -11.23
CA HIS A 130 -17.05 -15.47 -10.61
C HIS A 130 -15.95 -14.64 -9.91
N LEU A 131 -15.73 -13.39 -10.32
CA LEU A 131 -14.74 -12.47 -9.72
C LEU A 131 -15.31 -11.59 -8.61
N ARG A 132 -16.64 -11.57 -8.41
CA ARG A 132 -17.30 -10.75 -7.37
C ARG A 132 -16.89 -11.13 -5.95
N ARG A 133 -16.31 -12.32 -5.74
CA ARG A 133 -15.80 -12.81 -4.46
C ARG A 133 -14.38 -12.34 -4.13
N CYS A 134 -13.75 -11.53 -4.98
CA CYS A 134 -12.43 -10.95 -4.71
C CYS A 134 -12.40 -10.15 -3.41
N THR A 135 -11.20 -10.00 -2.83
CA THR A 135 -11.01 -9.12 -1.67
C THR A 135 -11.14 -7.65 -2.09
N THR A 136 -11.52 -6.77 -1.15
CA THR A 136 -11.54 -5.32 -1.42
C THR A 136 -10.16 -4.80 -1.80
N PHE A 137 -9.09 -5.37 -1.21
CA PHE A 137 -7.72 -5.06 -1.62
C PHE A 137 -7.48 -5.36 -3.11
N GLU A 138 -7.78 -6.57 -3.57
CA GLU A 138 -7.57 -6.97 -4.97
C GLU A 138 -8.35 -6.10 -5.93
N LEU A 139 -9.61 -5.81 -5.60
CA LEU A 139 -10.48 -4.96 -6.40
C LEU A 139 -9.92 -3.55 -6.56
N LEU A 140 -9.56 -2.90 -5.45
CA LEU A 140 -9.03 -1.55 -5.47
C LEU A 140 -7.64 -1.49 -6.11
N ALA A 141 -6.77 -2.47 -5.85
CA ALA A 141 -5.45 -2.56 -6.46
C ALA A 141 -5.55 -2.64 -8.00
N ALA A 142 -6.43 -3.51 -8.51
CA ALA A 142 -6.68 -3.65 -9.95
C ALA A 142 -7.30 -2.39 -10.57
N CYS A 143 -8.32 -1.82 -9.92
CA CYS A 143 -8.98 -0.60 -10.38
C CYS A 143 -8.01 0.57 -10.48
N ILE A 144 -7.23 0.79 -9.42
CA ILE A 144 -6.28 1.90 -9.35
C ILE A 144 -5.11 1.69 -10.31
N TRP A 145 -4.59 0.46 -10.43
CA TRP A 145 -3.52 0.15 -11.40
C TRP A 145 -3.95 0.48 -12.83
N ARG A 146 -5.16 0.07 -13.21
CA ARG A 146 -5.73 0.36 -14.53
C ARG A 146 -5.93 1.87 -14.73
N CYS A 147 -6.61 2.55 -13.81
CA CYS A 147 -6.87 3.99 -13.92
C CYS A 147 -5.58 4.81 -13.95
N ARG A 148 -4.59 4.44 -13.12
CA ARG A 148 -3.27 5.09 -13.07
C ARG A 148 -2.51 4.91 -14.39
N THR A 149 -2.60 3.73 -14.99
CA THR A 149 -1.94 3.46 -16.28
C THR A 149 -2.59 4.27 -17.41
N ILE A 150 -3.92 4.33 -17.46
CA ILE A 150 -4.64 5.18 -18.42
C ILE A 150 -4.21 6.64 -18.27
N ALA A 151 -4.17 7.14 -17.03
CA ALA A 151 -3.83 8.52 -16.72
C ALA A 151 -2.40 8.92 -17.06
N LEU A 152 -1.43 8.02 -16.86
CA LEU A 152 -0.03 8.25 -17.19
C LEU A 152 0.28 8.09 -18.68
N SER A 153 -0.60 7.42 -19.43
CA SER A 153 -0.51 7.24 -20.88
C SER A 153 0.88 6.82 -21.39
N PRO A 154 1.50 5.75 -20.83
CA PRO A 154 2.74 5.20 -21.39
C PRO A 154 2.50 4.62 -22.80
N HIS A 155 3.57 4.28 -23.53
CA HIS A 155 3.42 3.69 -24.85
C HIS A 155 2.62 2.38 -24.75
N PRO A 156 1.70 2.05 -25.67
CA PRO A 156 0.85 0.86 -25.55
C PRO A 156 1.61 -0.46 -25.39
N ASP A 157 2.81 -0.55 -25.97
CA ASP A 157 3.69 -1.73 -25.88
C ASP A 157 4.60 -1.71 -24.65
N ASP A 158 4.62 -0.62 -23.89
CA ASP A 158 5.40 -0.53 -22.65
C ASP A 158 4.85 -1.51 -21.62
N GLU A 159 5.77 -2.21 -20.98
CA GLU A 159 5.47 -3.02 -19.81
C GLU A 159 5.12 -2.13 -18.61
N VAL A 160 4.01 -2.45 -17.96
CA VAL A 160 3.54 -1.83 -16.72
C VAL A 160 3.37 -2.90 -15.64
N ARG A 161 3.68 -2.53 -14.40
CA ARG A 161 3.76 -3.49 -13.29
C ARG A 161 2.93 -3.02 -12.10
N ILE A 162 2.33 -3.96 -11.37
CA ILE A 162 1.85 -3.73 -10.01
C ILE A 162 2.51 -4.70 -9.04
N LEU A 163 3.09 -4.17 -7.98
CA LEU A 163 3.69 -4.93 -6.88
C LEU A 163 2.79 -4.83 -5.66
N CYS A 164 2.47 -5.96 -5.05
CA CYS A 164 1.61 -6.04 -3.87
C CYS A 164 2.39 -6.62 -2.69
N PHE A 165 2.35 -5.98 -1.53
CA PHE A 165 2.88 -6.60 -0.31
C PHE A 165 1.94 -7.72 0.19
N VAL A 166 2.48 -8.92 0.39
CA VAL A 166 1.76 -10.08 0.90
C VAL A 166 2.36 -10.51 2.23
N ASN A 167 1.55 -10.51 3.30
CA ASN A 167 1.98 -10.95 4.63
C ASN A 167 2.15 -12.49 4.64
N GLY A 168 3.40 -12.94 4.78
CA GLY A 168 3.78 -14.34 4.73
C GLY A 168 3.65 -15.10 6.04
N ARG A 169 3.37 -14.44 7.17
CA ARG A 169 3.41 -15.07 8.51
C ARG A 169 2.59 -16.35 8.65
N ARG A 170 1.43 -16.40 8.00
CA ARG A 170 0.50 -17.55 8.03
C ARG A 170 0.79 -18.62 6.97
N LEU A 171 1.73 -18.37 6.07
CA LEU A 171 2.05 -19.28 4.97
C LEU A 171 3.02 -20.39 5.39
N PHE A 172 3.77 -20.18 6.48
CA PHE A 172 4.70 -21.16 7.03
C PHE A 172 3.98 -22.29 7.75
N ASN A 173 4.59 -23.48 7.78
CA ASN A 173 4.14 -24.61 8.58
C ASN A 173 5.24 -25.11 9.55
N PRO A 174 5.13 -24.83 10.87
CA PRO A 174 4.07 -24.04 11.52
C PRO A 174 4.14 -22.55 11.15
N PRO A 175 3.03 -21.79 11.33
CA PRO A 175 3.03 -20.35 11.12
C PRO A 175 4.11 -19.63 11.95
N LEU A 176 4.58 -18.47 11.48
CA LEU A 176 5.49 -17.65 12.28
C LEU A 176 4.84 -17.27 13.62
N PRO A 177 5.62 -17.17 14.71
CA PRO A 177 5.09 -16.82 16.03
C PRO A 177 4.26 -15.52 16.00
N ALA A 178 3.17 -15.46 16.77
CA ALA A 178 2.29 -14.28 16.80
C ALA A 178 3.02 -12.99 17.22
N GLY A 179 4.09 -13.13 18.01
CA GLY A 179 4.99 -12.04 18.42
C GLY A 179 6.08 -11.68 17.41
N TYR A 180 6.20 -12.38 16.28
CA TYR A 180 7.22 -12.10 15.27
C TYR A 180 6.97 -10.73 14.63
N TYR A 181 7.79 -9.77 15.02
CA TYR A 181 7.67 -8.37 14.61
C TYR A 181 8.58 -8.01 13.42
N GLY A 182 9.45 -8.91 12.98
CA GLY A 182 10.31 -8.68 11.83
C GLY A 182 9.55 -8.57 10.51
N ASN A 183 10.26 -8.20 9.44
CA ASN A 183 9.70 -8.23 8.09
C ASN A 183 9.40 -9.67 7.68
N ALA A 184 8.13 -9.98 7.39
CA ALA A 184 7.70 -11.27 6.86
C ALA A 184 6.75 -11.04 5.67
N VAL A 185 7.23 -10.28 4.68
CA VAL A 185 6.45 -9.88 3.51
C VAL A 185 7.10 -10.38 2.22
N ALA A 186 6.27 -10.87 1.31
CA ALA A 186 6.66 -11.09 -0.09
C ALA A 186 6.12 -9.95 -0.95
N THR A 187 6.76 -9.74 -2.10
CA THR A 187 6.47 -8.63 -3.02
C THR A 187 6.23 -9.13 -4.45
N PRO A 188 5.26 -10.03 -4.68
CA PRO A 188 4.99 -10.52 -6.02
C PRO A 188 4.55 -9.38 -6.95
N VAL A 189 4.90 -9.51 -8.23
CA VAL A 189 4.58 -8.53 -9.27
C VAL A 189 3.67 -9.11 -10.34
N ALA A 190 2.64 -8.35 -10.70
CA ALA A 190 1.82 -8.61 -11.88
C ALA A 190 2.29 -7.70 -13.02
N ILE A 191 2.32 -8.24 -14.23
CA ILE A 191 2.90 -7.59 -15.40
C ILE A 191 1.87 -7.61 -16.54
N SER A 192 1.75 -6.49 -17.25
CA SER A 192 0.98 -6.40 -18.50
C SER A 192 1.61 -5.36 -19.43
N THR A 193 1.13 -5.28 -20.66
CA THR A 193 1.39 -4.09 -21.49
C THR A 193 0.38 -3.01 -21.16
N ALA A 194 0.77 -1.74 -21.28
CA ALA A 194 -0.13 -0.63 -21.05
C ALA A 194 -1.39 -0.69 -21.93
N GLY A 195 -1.22 -1.06 -23.20
CA GLY A 195 -2.30 -1.19 -24.17
C GLY A 195 -3.32 -2.26 -23.77
N ASN A 196 -2.85 -3.43 -23.32
CA ASN A 196 -3.73 -4.49 -22.84
C ASN A 196 -4.46 -4.06 -21.56
N LEU A 197 -3.73 -3.53 -20.57
CA LEU A 197 -4.33 -3.12 -19.31
C LEU A 197 -5.39 -2.02 -19.47
N CYS A 198 -5.17 -1.06 -20.38
CA CYS A 198 -6.11 0.04 -20.61
C CYS A 198 -7.36 -0.40 -21.38
N LYS A 199 -7.21 -1.25 -22.41
CA LYS A 199 -8.32 -1.64 -23.31
C LYS A 199 -9.21 -2.73 -22.73
N GLN A 200 -8.67 -3.62 -21.90
CA GLN A 200 -9.42 -4.72 -21.31
C GLN A 200 -10.31 -4.28 -20.13
N PRO A 201 -11.39 -5.04 -19.83
CA PRO A 201 -12.24 -4.77 -18.67
C PRO A 201 -11.49 -4.90 -17.34
N LEU A 202 -12.10 -4.41 -16.26
CA LEU A 202 -11.52 -4.49 -14.90
C LEU A 202 -11.16 -5.93 -14.51
N ASP A 203 -11.96 -6.90 -14.97
CA ASP A 203 -11.76 -8.34 -14.77
C ASP A 203 -10.33 -8.77 -15.11
N PHE A 204 -9.77 -8.30 -16.22
CA PHE A 204 -8.41 -8.64 -16.63
C PHE A 204 -7.36 -8.19 -15.63
N ALA A 205 -7.43 -6.92 -15.20
CA ALA A 205 -6.51 -6.38 -14.19
C ALA A 205 -6.66 -7.13 -12.86
N LEU A 206 -7.90 -7.46 -12.49
CA LEU A 206 -8.22 -8.16 -11.26
C LEU A 206 -7.69 -9.60 -11.25
N GLU A 207 -7.87 -10.34 -12.35
CA GLU A 207 -7.34 -11.68 -12.51
C GLU A 207 -5.81 -11.70 -12.39
N LEU A 208 -5.11 -10.72 -13.01
CA LEU A 208 -3.66 -10.59 -12.88
C LEU A 208 -3.23 -10.37 -11.42
N VAL A 209 -3.92 -9.51 -10.68
CA VAL A 209 -3.63 -9.25 -9.26
C VAL A 209 -3.90 -10.49 -8.41
N ILE A 210 -5.06 -11.16 -8.59
CA ILE A 210 -5.43 -12.38 -7.85
C ILE A 210 -4.40 -13.49 -8.11
N LYS A 211 -4.12 -13.77 -9.39
CA LYS A 211 -3.17 -14.81 -9.81
C LYS A 211 -1.76 -14.54 -9.29
N THR A 212 -1.36 -13.27 -9.22
CA THR A 212 -0.03 -12.89 -8.74
C THR A 212 0.09 -13.08 -7.23
N LYS A 213 -0.90 -12.66 -6.46
CA LYS A 213 -0.92 -12.86 -5.00
C LYS A 213 -0.98 -14.34 -4.62
N SER A 214 -1.75 -15.15 -5.35
CA SER A 214 -1.91 -16.57 -5.05
C SER A 214 -0.65 -17.41 -5.29
N LYS A 215 0.35 -16.89 -6.03
CA LYS A 215 1.66 -17.52 -6.18
C LYS A 215 2.50 -17.49 -4.90
N VAL A 216 2.19 -16.60 -3.96
CA VAL A 216 3.00 -16.46 -2.74
C VAL A 216 2.70 -17.63 -1.81
N THR A 217 3.69 -18.50 -1.68
CA THR A 217 3.71 -19.64 -0.76
C THR A 217 4.87 -19.48 0.23
N GLU A 218 4.98 -20.38 1.21
CA GLU A 218 6.20 -20.50 2.02
C GLU A 218 7.45 -20.63 1.14
N GLU A 219 7.36 -21.42 0.07
CA GLU A 219 8.50 -21.68 -0.81
C GLU A 219 8.86 -20.48 -1.68
N TYR A 220 7.88 -19.66 -2.07
CA TYR A 220 8.15 -18.37 -2.73
C TYR A 220 8.97 -17.44 -1.82
N ILE A 221 8.65 -17.39 -0.52
CA ILE A 221 9.37 -16.55 0.45
C ILE A 221 10.79 -17.08 0.67
N LYS A 222 10.97 -18.40 0.81
CA LYS A 222 12.30 -19.02 0.93
C LYS A 222 13.15 -18.78 -0.32
N SER A 223 12.58 -18.94 -1.50
CA SER A 223 13.25 -18.61 -2.77
C SER A 223 13.68 -17.15 -2.84
N ALA A 224 12.85 -16.22 -2.38
CA ALA A 224 13.20 -14.81 -2.32
C ALA A 224 14.37 -14.55 -1.35
N ALA A 225 14.38 -15.17 -0.17
CA ALA A 225 15.47 -15.05 0.79
C ALA A 225 16.80 -15.57 0.21
N ASP A 226 16.76 -16.70 -0.50
CA ASP A 226 17.94 -17.26 -1.19
C ASP A 226 18.44 -16.32 -2.28
N LEU A 227 17.54 -15.75 -3.08
CA LEU A 227 17.87 -14.76 -4.10
C LEU A 227 18.57 -13.54 -3.50
N MET A 228 18.11 -13.06 -2.34
CA MET A 228 18.70 -11.92 -1.63
C MET A 228 20.17 -12.19 -1.27
N VAL A 229 20.50 -13.39 -0.80
CA VAL A 229 21.89 -13.75 -0.48
C VAL A 229 22.71 -13.93 -1.76
N MET A 230 22.16 -14.64 -2.76
CA MET A 230 22.89 -14.94 -4.00
C MET A 230 23.17 -13.71 -4.87
N ARG A 231 22.28 -12.71 -4.87
CA ARG A 231 22.38 -11.52 -5.72
C ARG A 231 22.76 -10.24 -4.97
N GLY A 232 23.16 -10.34 -3.70
CA GLY A 232 23.56 -9.17 -2.91
C GLY A 232 22.42 -8.18 -2.65
N ARG A 233 21.20 -8.68 -2.42
CA ARG A 233 20.00 -7.92 -2.05
C ARG A 233 19.63 -6.84 -3.10
N PRO A 234 19.27 -7.24 -4.33
CA PRO A 234 18.90 -6.29 -5.36
C PRO A 234 17.66 -5.48 -4.96
N HIS A 235 17.58 -4.23 -5.43
CA HIS A 235 16.35 -3.46 -5.33
C HIS A 235 15.29 -4.07 -6.25
N PHE A 236 14.02 -4.03 -5.82
CA PHE A 236 12.94 -4.37 -6.73
C PHE A 236 12.83 -3.31 -7.85
N THR A 237 12.27 -3.71 -8.99
CA THR A 237 12.17 -2.84 -10.15
C THR A 237 11.16 -1.73 -9.92
N VAL A 238 11.60 -0.48 -10.03
CA VAL A 238 10.76 0.72 -9.87
C VAL A 238 10.22 1.27 -11.20
N VAL A 239 10.86 0.91 -12.32
CA VAL A 239 10.49 1.38 -13.67
C VAL A 239 9.08 0.94 -14.02
N ARG A 240 8.18 1.91 -14.25
CA ARG A 240 6.76 1.70 -14.58
C ARG A 240 6.03 0.75 -13.61
N THR A 241 6.52 0.68 -12.38
CA THR A 241 5.90 -0.09 -11.29
C THR A 241 4.95 0.79 -10.50
N TYR A 242 3.83 0.23 -10.11
CA TYR A 242 2.93 0.75 -9.10
C TYR A 242 2.97 -0.17 -7.88
N VAL A 243 3.30 0.35 -6.72
CA VAL A 243 3.41 -0.45 -5.48
C VAL A 243 2.19 -0.17 -4.61
N VAL A 244 1.58 -1.22 -4.07
CA VAL A 244 0.42 -1.11 -3.17
C VAL A 244 0.67 -1.86 -1.88
N SER A 245 0.51 -1.17 -0.76
CA SER A 245 0.54 -1.73 0.59
C SER A 245 -0.84 -1.68 1.24
N ASP A 246 -1.27 -2.79 1.83
CA ASP A 246 -2.51 -2.86 2.59
C ASP A 246 -2.26 -2.59 4.08
N LEU A 247 -2.91 -1.57 4.64
CA LEU A 247 -2.89 -1.31 6.07
C LEU A 247 -4.20 -1.74 6.75
N ALA A 248 -5.23 -2.13 5.99
CA ALA A 248 -6.52 -2.54 6.54
C ALA A 248 -6.41 -3.77 7.44
N HIS A 249 -5.44 -4.65 7.16
CA HIS A 249 -5.21 -5.90 7.89
C HIS A 249 -3.97 -5.86 8.78
N ALA A 250 -3.33 -4.70 8.95
CA ALA A 250 -2.07 -4.59 9.68
C ALA A 250 -2.22 -4.54 11.21
N GLY A 251 -3.45 -4.61 11.75
CA GLY A 251 -3.72 -4.53 13.20
C GLY A 251 -4.27 -3.17 13.66
N HIS A 252 -4.89 -2.44 12.73
CA HIS A 252 -5.26 -1.04 12.85
C HIS A 252 -6.44 -0.72 13.78
N VAL A 253 -7.03 -1.73 14.39
CA VAL A 253 -8.35 -1.61 15.02
C VAL A 253 -8.14 -1.15 16.46
N ASP A 254 -8.32 0.14 16.67
CA ASP A 254 -8.56 0.80 17.96
C ASP A 254 -7.32 0.97 18.85
N LEU A 255 -6.28 1.63 18.32
CA LEU A 255 -5.15 2.16 19.13
C LEU A 255 -5.64 3.28 20.06
N ASP A 256 -6.25 2.92 21.19
CA ASP A 256 -6.60 3.84 22.26
C ASP A 256 -5.48 3.86 23.32
N TYR A 257 -4.98 5.05 23.61
CA TYR A 257 -3.95 5.27 24.64
C TYR A 257 -4.55 5.88 25.94
N GLY A 258 -5.88 5.94 26.06
CA GLY A 258 -6.63 6.62 27.11
C GLY A 258 -7.37 7.88 26.63
N TRP A 259 -7.36 8.18 25.33
CA TRP A 259 -7.95 9.39 24.73
C TRP A 259 -8.99 9.06 23.64
N GLY A 260 -9.39 7.79 23.54
CA GLY A 260 -10.26 7.29 22.48
C GLY A 260 -9.47 6.88 21.23
N THR A 261 -10.21 6.39 20.23
CA THR A 261 -9.62 5.88 19.00
C THR A 261 -9.20 7.00 18.04
N PRO A 262 -8.13 6.80 17.25
CA PRO A 262 -7.62 7.83 16.35
C PRO A 262 -8.64 8.12 15.24
N VAL A 263 -8.84 9.42 14.95
CA VAL A 263 -9.65 9.86 13.79
C VAL A 263 -9.00 9.45 12.46
N TYR A 264 -7.68 9.39 12.44
CA TYR A 264 -6.88 8.93 11.31
C TYR A 264 -5.61 8.26 11.83
N SER A 265 -5.24 7.14 11.24
CA SER A 265 -3.94 6.52 11.46
C SER A 265 -3.47 5.93 10.13
N GLY A 266 -2.19 6.15 9.80
CA GLY A 266 -1.61 5.75 8.52
C GLY A 266 -0.71 6.82 7.91
N PRO A 267 0.00 6.49 6.81
CA PRO A 267 0.89 7.41 6.13
C PRO A 267 0.14 8.58 5.50
N THR A 268 0.54 9.79 5.87
CA THR A 268 -0.08 11.05 5.41
C THR A 268 0.31 11.43 3.96
N LYS A 269 1.38 10.83 3.41
CA LYS A 269 1.79 10.99 2.00
C LYS A 269 1.63 9.69 1.22
N GLY A 270 1.07 9.79 0.01
CA GLY A 270 1.30 8.78 -1.03
C GLY A 270 2.71 8.96 -1.59
N GLY A 271 3.39 7.87 -1.92
CA GLY A 271 4.76 7.89 -2.45
C GLY A 271 5.85 7.91 -1.39
N VAL A 272 5.65 7.28 -0.23
CA VAL A 272 6.75 7.02 0.73
C VAL A 272 7.82 6.18 0.03
N GLY A 273 9.04 6.70 -0.03
CA GLY A 273 10.17 6.08 -0.75
C GLY A 273 10.91 7.09 -1.62
N VAL A 274 11.90 6.62 -2.39
CA VAL A 274 12.77 7.48 -3.20
C VAL A 274 12.07 7.98 -4.48
N VAL A 275 10.99 7.31 -4.91
CA VAL A 275 10.29 7.61 -6.17
C VAL A 275 8.89 8.17 -5.89
N PRO A 276 8.66 9.46 -6.15
CA PRO A 276 7.33 10.08 -6.05
C PRO A 276 6.25 9.31 -6.81
N GLY A 277 5.11 9.07 -6.17
CA GLY A 277 3.96 8.41 -6.79
C GLY A 277 4.13 6.90 -7.08
N LEU A 278 5.20 6.27 -6.61
CA LEU A 278 5.43 4.82 -6.74
C LEU A 278 4.50 4.01 -5.84
N LEU A 279 4.39 4.39 -4.56
CA LEU A 279 3.72 3.61 -3.51
C LEU A 279 2.41 4.26 -3.07
N SER A 280 1.34 3.47 -2.98
CA SER A 280 0.09 3.86 -2.33
C SER A 280 -0.27 2.92 -1.19
N PHE A 281 -1.02 3.45 -0.25
CA PHE A 281 -1.52 2.71 0.91
C PHE A 281 -3.05 2.59 0.84
N HIS A 282 -3.58 1.41 1.12
CA HIS A 282 -4.99 1.24 1.44
C HIS A 282 -5.17 1.44 2.94
N ILE A 283 -5.69 2.61 3.32
CA ILE A 283 -5.79 3.04 4.71
C ILE A 283 -7.24 2.90 5.18
N PRO A 284 -7.56 2.05 6.17
CA PRO A 284 -8.90 1.99 6.72
C PRO A 284 -9.20 3.29 7.47
N VAL A 285 -10.27 3.99 7.09
CA VAL A 285 -10.67 5.23 7.78
C VAL A 285 -12.18 5.26 7.99
N LYS A 286 -12.60 6.08 8.95
CA LYS A 286 -14.00 6.47 9.14
C LYS A 286 -14.17 7.90 8.62
N ASN A 287 -15.10 8.12 7.69
CA ASN A 287 -15.35 9.46 7.17
C ASN A 287 -16.11 10.34 8.20
N ASN A 288 -16.33 11.61 7.88
CA ASN A 288 -17.05 12.55 8.75
C ASN A 288 -18.53 12.19 9.01
N LYS A 289 -19.13 11.35 8.16
CA LYS A 289 -20.49 10.80 8.33
C LYS A 289 -20.51 9.53 9.19
N GLY A 290 -19.34 8.99 9.49
CA GLY A 290 -19.16 7.79 10.28
C GLY A 290 -19.08 6.49 9.46
N ASP A 291 -19.08 6.56 8.13
CA ASP A 291 -18.94 5.38 7.28
C ASP A 291 -17.50 4.89 7.28
N ARG A 292 -17.31 3.58 7.44
CA ARG A 292 -16.01 2.93 7.26
C ARG A 292 -15.73 2.70 5.78
N GLY A 293 -14.52 3.01 5.35
CA GLY A 293 -14.07 2.78 3.99
C GLY A 293 -12.55 2.75 3.89
N ILE A 294 -12.05 2.73 2.66
CA ILE A 294 -10.61 2.72 2.36
C ILE A 294 -10.23 4.07 1.75
N LEU A 295 -9.31 4.79 2.39
CA LEU A 295 -8.68 5.97 1.84
C LEU A 295 -7.40 5.56 1.11
N VAL A 296 -7.25 6.03 -0.13
CA VAL A 296 -6.07 5.77 -0.96
C VAL A 296 -5.43 7.09 -1.39
N PRO A 297 -4.31 7.49 -0.77
CA PRO A 297 -3.52 8.63 -1.22
C PRO A 297 -2.80 8.29 -2.53
N ILE A 298 -3.01 9.11 -3.56
CA ILE A 298 -2.40 9.00 -4.88
C ILE A 298 -1.60 10.27 -5.16
N TRP A 299 -0.40 10.11 -5.71
CA TRP A 299 0.47 11.22 -6.10
C TRP A 299 0.88 11.05 -7.57
N LEU A 300 0.48 12.00 -8.42
CA LEU A 300 0.68 11.97 -9.88
C LEU A 300 0.95 13.39 -10.38
N PRO A 301 1.48 13.57 -11.61
CA PRO A 301 1.49 14.86 -12.28
C PRO A 301 0.09 15.47 -12.34
N ALA A 302 -0.02 16.79 -12.25
CA ALA A 302 -1.32 17.48 -12.18
C ALA A 302 -2.28 17.08 -13.33
N ASN A 303 -1.79 17.05 -14.56
CA ASN A 303 -2.56 16.63 -15.74
C ASN A 303 -3.01 15.16 -15.65
N ALA A 304 -2.12 14.26 -15.25
CA ALA A 304 -2.44 12.84 -15.05
C ALA A 304 -3.44 12.66 -13.90
N MET A 305 -3.34 13.44 -12.82
CA MET A 305 -4.29 13.37 -11.70
C MET A 305 -5.72 13.72 -12.14
N GLU A 306 -5.91 14.70 -13.01
CA GLU A 306 -7.24 15.04 -13.53
C GLU A 306 -7.86 13.90 -14.33
N VAL A 307 -7.07 13.25 -15.19
CA VAL A 307 -7.51 12.07 -15.94
C VAL A 307 -7.80 10.91 -15.00
N PHE A 308 -6.89 10.66 -14.05
CA PHE A 308 -7.01 9.60 -13.06
C PHE A 308 -8.31 9.69 -12.26
N VAL A 309 -8.62 10.89 -11.73
CA VAL A 309 -9.87 11.11 -10.99
C VAL A 309 -11.05 10.75 -11.89
N LYS A 310 -11.14 11.32 -13.10
CA LYS A 310 -12.24 11.04 -14.05
C LYS A 310 -12.40 9.54 -14.35
N GLU A 311 -11.31 8.81 -14.54
CA GLU A 311 -11.35 7.37 -14.77
C GLU A 311 -11.88 6.62 -13.55
N VAL A 312 -11.45 6.98 -12.33
CA VAL A 312 -12.01 6.40 -11.10
C VAL A 312 -13.49 6.72 -10.97
N GLU A 313 -13.92 7.96 -11.24
CA GLU A 313 -15.34 8.34 -11.17
C GLU A 313 -16.20 7.50 -12.11
N LYS A 314 -15.75 7.28 -13.35
CA LYS A 314 -16.45 6.41 -14.31
C LYS A 314 -16.65 5.00 -13.77
N MET A 315 -15.65 4.46 -13.08
CA MET A 315 -15.70 3.10 -12.53
C MET A 315 -16.66 2.98 -11.33
N VAL A 316 -16.84 4.04 -10.54
CA VAL A 316 -17.70 4.02 -9.35
C VAL A 316 -19.11 4.57 -9.59
N LYS A 317 -19.37 5.27 -10.70
CA LYS A 317 -20.73 5.66 -11.11
C LYS A 317 -21.56 4.43 -11.51
N LYS A 318 -22.86 4.47 -11.24
CA LYS A 318 -23.81 3.42 -11.69
C LYS A 318 -24.14 3.64 -13.16
N ASP A 319 -24.37 2.57 -13.91
CA ASP A 319 -24.63 2.66 -15.36
C ASP A 319 -25.94 3.41 -15.68
N ASP A 320 -26.89 3.50 -14.74
CA ASP A 320 -28.13 4.29 -14.89
C ASP A 320 -27.91 5.83 -14.88
N ASP A 321 -26.74 6.32 -14.46
CA ASP A 321 -26.38 7.75 -14.50
C ASP A 321 -25.73 8.17 -15.83
N ILE A 322 -25.53 7.23 -16.77
CA ILE A 322 -24.80 7.50 -18.03
C ILE A 322 -25.72 8.12 -19.09
N ASP A 323 -27.05 8.00 -18.97
CA ASP A 323 -27.98 8.37 -20.05
C ASP A 323 -29.01 9.47 -19.73
N LEU A 324 -28.93 10.13 -18.58
CA LEU A 324 -29.81 11.27 -18.27
C LEU A 324 -29.06 12.38 -17.53
N SER A 325 -28.95 13.52 -18.22
CA SER A 325 -28.62 14.87 -17.73
C SER A 325 -27.18 15.38 -17.88
N VAL A 326 -27.00 16.16 -18.94
CA VAL A 326 -26.53 17.55 -18.80
C VAL A 326 -27.39 18.25 -17.72
N ALA A 327 -27.09 18.05 -16.44
CA ALA A 327 -27.46 18.94 -15.33
C ALA A 327 -26.94 18.37 -14.00
N ALA A 328 -25.96 19.08 -13.44
CA ALA A 328 -25.56 19.13 -12.03
C ALA A 328 -26.11 18.05 -11.07
N LYS A 329 -25.22 17.17 -10.58
CA LYS A 329 -25.26 16.70 -9.18
C LYS A 329 -23.95 16.06 -8.69
N SER A 330 -23.59 16.53 -7.48
CA SER A 330 -22.65 16.07 -6.45
C SER A 330 -21.28 15.48 -6.84
N PRO A 331 -20.17 16.17 -6.53
CA PRO A 331 -18.84 15.60 -6.66
C PRO A 331 -18.58 14.56 -5.56
N ILE A 332 -17.79 13.55 -5.88
CA ILE A 332 -17.07 12.72 -4.90
C ILE A 332 -16.44 13.65 -3.86
N SER A 333 -16.51 13.29 -2.57
CA SER A 333 -15.84 14.06 -1.51
C SER A 333 -14.33 13.98 -1.68
N ILE A 334 -13.78 14.89 -2.50
CA ILE A 334 -12.35 15.09 -2.67
C ILE A 334 -11.89 15.95 -1.51
N HIS A 335 -11.46 15.31 -0.43
CA HIS A 335 -10.85 16.03 0.68
C HIS A 335 -9.44 16.44 0.29
N SER A 336 -9.19 17.74 0.12
CA SER A 336 -7.85 18.26 0.36
C SER A 336 -7.61 18.11 1.86
N ALA A 337 -6.77 17.17 2.27
CA ALA A 337 -6.31 17.13 3.65
C ALA A 337 -5.41 18.36 3.88
N ARG A 338 -6.03 19.49 4.24
CA ARG A 338 -5.35 20.51 5.03
C ARG A 338 -5.50 20.04 6.47
N LEU A 339 -4.41 19.48 6.99
CA LEU A 339 -4.20 19.35 8.44
C LEU A 339 -3.95 20.73 9.03
#